data_AF-E3EL77-F1
#
_entry.id   AF-E3EL77-F1
#
_cell.length_a   1.000
_cell.length_b   1.000
_cell.length_c   1.000
_cell.angle_alpha   90.00
_cell.angle_beta   90.00
_cell.angle_gamma   90.00
#
_symmetry.space_group_name_H-M   'P 1'
#
loop_
_entity.id
_entity.type
_entity.pdbx_description
1 polymer ?
#
loop_
_entity_poly.entity_id
_entity_poly.type
_entity_poly.pdbx_seq_one_letter_code
_entity_poly.pdbx_strand_id
1 'polypeptide(L)'
;MKVVKTGNMKDGTAIQIEDWSEDYSFHNKADVLASYPKSKMTHEGTYAPKAGERYRFSFWLGSAGETESAFNVLTEGRKTLSDFKKYMHGKLEYQDCI
;
A
#
# COMPACT_ATOMS: atom_id res chain seq x y z
N MET A 1 -3.56 5.58 -14.25
CA MET A 1 -3.42 5.82 -12.80
C MET A 1 -2.88 7.20 -12.59
N LYS A 2 -3.40 7.93 -11.60
CA LYS A 2 -2.87 9.21 -11.16
C LYS A 2 -2.42 9.14 -9.69
N VAL A 3 -1.22 9.65 -9.42
CA VAL A 3 -0.76 9.84 -8.03
C VAL A 3 -1.37 11.13 -7.48
N VAL A 4 -2.10 11.01 -6.38
CA VAL A 4 -2.80 12.13 -5.72
C VAL A 4 -1.92 12.77 -4.65
N LYS A 5 -1.23 11.94 -3.87
CA LYS A 5 -0.40 12.38 -2.73
C LYS A 5 0.74 11.40 -2.51
N THR A 6 1.93 11.89 -2.19
CA THR A 6 3.10 11.07 -1.84
C THR A 6 3.60 11.42 -0.45
N GLY A 7 4.29 10.48 0.20
CA GLY A 7 4.95 10.70 1.47
C GLY A 7 5.81 9.52 1.91
N ASN A 8 6.38 9.65 3.10
CA ASN A 8 7.20 8.62 3.72
C ASN A 8 6.68 8.33 5.12
N MET A 9 6.68 7.06 5.48
CA MET A 9 6.57 6.61 6.87
C MET A 9 7.85 6.97 7.64
N LYS A 10 7.79 6.92 8.98
CA LYS A 10 8.95 7.22 9.84
C LYS A 10 10.18 6.33 9.59
N ASP A 11 9.97 5.11 9.12
CA ASP A 11 11.04 4.17 8.77
C ASP A 11 11.63 4.40 7.36
N GLY A 12 11.16 5.44 6.65
CA GLY A 12 11.56 5.77 5.29
C GLY A 12 10.76 5.07 4.20
N THR A 13 9.84 4.16 4.54
CA THR A 13 8.98 3.48 3.56
C THR A 13 8.16 4.51 2.78
N ALA A 14 8.31 4.51 1.46
CA ALA A 14 7.54 5.39 0.60
C ALA A 14 6.09 4.89 0.51
N ILE A 15 5.14 5.82 0.59
CA ILE A 15 3.72 5.56 0.41
C ILE A 15 3.09 6.64 -0.47
N GLN A 16 2.00 6.30 -1.16
CA GLN A 16 1.26 7.25 -1.97
C GLN A 16 -0.22 6.88 -2.06
N ILE A 17 -1.05 7.90 -2.22
CA ILE A 17 -2.46 7.77 -2.57
C ILE A 17 -2.56 7.78 -4.09
N GLU A 18 -3.21 6.76 -4.65
CA GLU A 18 -3.41 6.60 -6.07
C GLU A 18 -4.90 6.66 -6.40
N ASP A 19 -5.21 7.27 -7.54
CA ASP A 19 -6.52 7.30 -8.14
C ASP A 19 -6.51 6.47 -9.42
N TRP A 20 -7.32 5.42 -9.41
CA TRP A 20 -7.51 4.48 -10.51
C TRP A 20 -8.92 4.58 -11.10
N SER A 21 -9.78 5.47 -10.59
CA SER A 21 -11.19 5.56 -10.99
C SER A 21 -11.39 5.98 -12.46
N GLU A 22 -10.42 6.67 -13.04
CA GLU A 22 -10.42 7.03 -14.47
C GLU A 22 -9.98 5.85 -15.37
N ASP A 23 -9.21 4.91 -14.84
CA ASP A 23 -8.70 3.74 -15.58
C ASP A 23 -9.63 2.52 -15.42
N TYR A 24 -10.27 2.38 -14.26
CA TYR A 24 -11.04 1.21 -13.87
C TYR A 24 -12.35 1.58 -13.16
N SER A 25 -13.48 1.16 -13.72
CA SER A 25 -14.81 1.49 -13.21
C SER A 25 -15.16 0.89 -11.84
N PHE A 26 -14.39 -0.10 -11.37
CA PHE A 26 -14.55 -0.71 -10.05
C PHE A 26 -13.77 0.02 -8.95
N HIS A 27 -12.95 1.01 -9.30
CA HIS A 27 -12.24 1.84 -8.33
C HIS A 27 -13.04 3.11 -8.01
N ASN A 28 -13.15 3.40 -6.72
CA ASN A 28 -13.58 4.71 -6.26
C ASN A 28 -12.43 5.71 -6.38
N LYS A 29 -12.77 7.00 -6.41
CA LYS A 29 -11.77 8.06 -6.48
C LYS A 29 -10.80 7.98 -5.29
N ALA A 30 -9.49 7.92 -5.57
CA ALA A 30 -8.42 7.93 -4.58
C ALA A 30 -8.56 6.87 -3.46
N ASP A 31 -9.04 5.68 -3.80
CA ASP A 31 -9.35 4.60 -2.84
C ASP A 31 -8.18 3.64 -2.58
N VAL A 32 -7.03 3.84 -3.25
CA VAL A 32 -5.84 3.00 -3.10
C VAL A 32 -4.73 3.74 -2.36
N LEU A 33 -4.22 3.09 -1.31
CA LEU A 33 -2.92 3.42 -0.72
C LEU A 33 -1.88 2.43 -1.27
N ALA A 34 -0.87 2.92 -1.97
CA ALA A 34 0.29 2.13 -2.37
C ALA A 34 1.46 2.35 -1.39
N SER A 35 2.20 1.27 -1.11
CA SER A 35 3.40 1.31 -0.27
C SER A 35 4.55 0.55 -0.92
N TYR A 36 5.77 0.95 -0.58
CA TYR A 36 7.00 0.38 -1.15
C TYR A 36 8.02 -0.03 -0.07
N PRO A 37 7.64 -0.85 0.93
CA PRO A 37 8.55 -1.33 1.95
C PRO A 37 9.58 -2.30 1.35
N LYS A 38 10.66 -2.53 2.10
CA LYS A 38 11.50 -3.71 1.88
C LYS A 38 10.75 -4.94 2.38
N SER A 39 10.62 -5.97 1.55
CA SER A 39 9.94 -7.20 1.95
C SER A 39 10.71 -7.90 3.08
N LYS A 40 9.97 -8.45 4.05
CA LYS A 40 10.53 -9.30 5.12
C LYS A 40 10.80 -10.74 4.67
N MET A 41 10.09 -11.21 3.65
CA MET A 41 10.09 -12.60 3.19
C MET A 41 10.29 -12.70 1.67
N THR A 42 10.71 -13.88 1.21
CA THR A 42 10.77 -14.23 -0.21
C THR A 42 9.64 -15.19 -0.53
N HIS A 43 8.91 -14.90 -1.61
CA HIS A 43 7.89 -15.80 -2.17
C HIS A 43 8.26 -16.23 -3.58
N GLU A 44 7.69 -17.35 -4.02
CA GLU A 44 7.94 -17.91 -5.35
C GLU A 44 7.25 -17.11 -6.47
N GLY A 45 7.99 -16.86 -7.55
CA GLY A 45 7.51 -16.22 -8.76
C GLY A 45 8.37 -15.05 -9.23
N THR A 46 8.41 -14.83 -10.54
CA THR A 46 9.24 -13.79 -11.18
C THR A 46 8.96 -12.38 -10.65
N TYR A 47 7.70 -12.11 -10.31
CA TYR A 47 7.23 -10.82 -9.81
C TYR A 47 6.77 -10.90 -8.34
N ALA A 48 7.22 -11.92 -7.61
CA ALA A 48 6.91 -12.06 -6.19
C ALA A 48 7.84 -11.18 -5.33
N PRO A 49 7.42 -10.79 -4.11
CA PRO A 49 8.30 -10.09 -3.18
C PRO A 49 9.50 -10.96 -2.81
N LYS A 50 10.68 -10.33 -2.73
CA LYS A 50 11.94 -10.95 -2.32
C LYS A 50 12.47 -10.26 -1.08
N ALA A 51 12.92 -11.03 -0.09
CA ALA A 51 13.39 -10.49 1.18
C ALA A 51 14.49 -9.44 0.96
N GLY A 52 14.35 -8.28 1.61
CA GLY A 52 15.26 -7.14 1.50
C GLY A 52 15.07 -6.25 0.27
N GLU A 53 14.31 -6.69 -0.74
CA GLU A 53 13.99 -5.90 -1.93
C GLU A 53 12.72 -5.06 -1.72
N ARG A 54 12.67 -3.91 -2.39
CA ARG A 54 11.45 -3.08 -2.38
C ARG A 54 10.37 -3.75 -3.20
N TYR A 55 9.17 -3.83 -2.65
CA TYR A 55 8.00 -4.39 -3.32
C TYR A 55 6.80 -3.47 -3.17
N ARG A 56 5.97 -3.37 -4.23
CA ARG A 56 4.76 -2.54 -4.20
C ARG A 56 3.59 -3.33 -3.63
N PHE A 57 3.09 -2.91 -2.48
CA PHE A 57 1.81 -3.39 -1.94
C PHE A 57 0.72 -2.36 -2.20
N SER A 58 -0.48 -2.81 -2.52
CA SER A 58 -1.66 -1.96 -2.69
C SER A 58 -2.68 -2.28 -1.62
N PHE A 59 -3.29 -1.27 -1.03
CA PHE A 59 -4.35 -1.41 -0.04
C PHE A 59 -5.60 -0.70 -0.55
N TRP A 60 -6.69 -1.43 -0.73
CA TRP A 60 -7.97 -0.91 -1.21
C TRP A 60 -8.83 -0.54 -0.01
N LEU A 61 -8.89 0.75 0.31
CA LEU A 61 -9.56 1.24 1.52
C LEU A 61 -11.03 1.61 1.24
N GLY A 62 -11.42 1.73 -0.02
CA GLY A 62 -12.81 1.89 -0.44
C GLY A 62 -13.28 3.34 -0.61
N SER A 63 -12.62 4.31 0.03
CA SER A 63 -12.94 5.73 -0.13
C SER A 63 -11.73 6.64 0.05
N ALA A 64 -11.75 7.81 -0.61
CA ALA A 64 -10.71 8.83 -0.46
C ALA A 64 -10.47 9.24 1.02
N GLY A 65 -11.53 9.33 1.83
CA GLY A 65 -11.44 9.73 3.23
C GLY A 65 -10.74 8.69 4.11
N GLU A 66 -11.02 7.39 3.88
CA GLU A 66 -10.34 6.30 4.58
C GLU A 66 -8.88 6.19 4.15
N THR A 67 -8.60 6.33 2.85
CA THR A 67 -7.24 6.31 2.30
C THR A 67 -6.40 7.46 2.87
N GLU A 68 -6.94 8.69 2.92
CA GLU A 68 -6.27 9.86 3.49
C GLU A 68 -6.02 9.69 4.99
N SER A 69 -7.00 9.14 5.73
CA SER A 69 -6.84 8.84 7.16
C SER A 69 -5.75 7.81 7.40
N ALA A 70 -5.69 6.75 6.59
CA ALA A 70 -4.65 5.72 6.65
C ALA A 70 -3.27 6.28 6.30
N PHE A 71 -3.18 7.12 5.27
CA PHE A 71 -1.96 7.81 4.90
C PHE A 71 -1.41 8.62 6.08
N ASN A 72 -2.25 9.44 6.73
CA ASN A 72 -1.82 10.32 7.82
C ASN A 72 -1.37 9.54 9.06
N VAL A 73 -2.09 8.49 9.48
CA VAL A 73 -1.66 7.68 10.64
C VAL A 73 -0.35 6.91 10.37
N LEU A 74 -0.05 6.58 9.11
CA LEU A 74 1.20 5.93 8.71
C LEU A 74 2.38 6.91 8.68
N THR A 75 2.20 8.10 8.10
CA THR A 75 3.26 9.13 8.07
C THR A 75 3.59 9.65 9.47
N GLU A 76 2.59 9.77 10.34
CA GLU A 76 2.76 10.15 11.75
C GLU A 76 3.38 9.02 12.60
N GLY A 77 3.42 7.79 12.08
CA GLY A 77 3.88 6.59 12.78
C GLY A 77 2.97 6.15 13.92
N ARG A 78 1.68 6.49 13.86
CA ARG A 78 0.66 6.00 14.80
C ARG A 78 0.22 4.57 14.49
N LYS A 79 0.38 4.14 13.23
CA LYS A 79 0.11 2.78 12.75
C LYS A 79 1.23 2.31 11.82
N THR A 80 1.22 1.02 11.52
CA THR A 80 2.13 0.33 10.60
C THR A 80 1.35 -0.25 9.42
N LEU A 81 2.03 -0.68 8.35
CA LEU A 81 1.35 -1.38 7.24
C LEU A 81 0.64 -2.66 7.70
N SER A 82 1.14 -3.32 8.75
CA SER A 82 0.53 -4.52 9.29
C SER A 82 -0.88 -4.28 9.83
N ASP A 83 -1.19 -3.07 10.32
CA ASP A 83 -2.54 -2.67 10.77
C ASP A 83 -3.58 -2.70 9.64
N PHE A 84 -3.13 -2.64 8.38
CA PHE A 84 -3.98 -2.54 7.20
C PHE A 84 -3.99 -3.82 6.35
N LYS A 85 -3.42 -4.94 6.83
CA LYS A 85 -3.34 -6.23 6.11
C LYS A 85 -4.66 -6.69 5.50
N LYS A 86 -5.78 -6.48 6.19
CA LYS A 86 -7.12 -6.86 5.71
C LYS A 86 -7.54 -6.15 4.42
N TYR A 87 -6.95 -4.99 4.12
CA TYR A 87 -7.19 -4.21 2.91
C TYR A 87 -6.15 -4.48 1.82
N MET A 88 -5.12 -5.28 2.11
CA MET A 88 -4.06 -5.58 1.14
C MET A 88 -4.66 -6.33 -0.04
N HIS A 89 -4.51 -5.76 -1.23
CA HIS A 89 -4.88 -6.39 -2.48
C HIS A 89 -3.67 -7.15 -3.05
N GLY A 90 -3.90 -8.42 -3.43
CA GLY A 90 -2.86 -9.34 -3.91
C GLY A 90 -2.99 -10.71 -3.26
N LYS A 91 -1.91 -11.50 -3.29
CA LYS A 91 -1.89 -12.82 -2.66
C LYS A 91 -1.83 -12.70 -1.14
N LEU A 92 -2.68 -13.46 -0.44
CA LEU A 92 -2.74 -13.46 1.03
C LEU A 92 -1.41 -13.85 1.68
N GLU A 93 -0.66 -14.78 1.07
CA GLU A 93 0.64 -15.22 1.56
C GLU A 93 1.66 -14.08 1.67
N TYR A 94 1.54 -13.01 0.86
CA TYR A 94 2.46 -11.87 0.89
C TYR A 94 2.24 -10.94 2.09
N GLN A 95 1.23 -11.18 2.94
CA GLN A 95 1.03 -10.39 4.15
C GLN A 95 2.15 -10.56 5.17
N ASP A 96 2.93 -11.63 5.11
CA ASP A 96 4.12 -11.82 5.97
C ASP A 96 5.30 -10.91 5.60
N CYS A 97 5.25 -10.28 4.42
CA CYS A 97 6.28 -9.39 3.91
C CYS A 97 6.22 -7.99 4.56
N ILE A 98 5.11 -7.65 5.24
CA ILE A 98 4.82 -6.35 5.85
C ILE A 98 4.61 -6.42 7.37
#